data_AF-F9PRA6-F1
#
_entry.id   AF-F9PRA6-F1
#
_cell.length_a   1.000
_cell.length_b   1.000
_cell.length_c   1.000
_cell.angle_alpha   90.00
_cell.angle_beta   90.00
_cell.angle_gamma   90.00
#
_symmetry.space_group_name_H-M   'P 1'
#
loop_
_entity.id
_entity.type
_entity.pdbx_description
1 polymer ?
#
loop_
_entity_poly.entity_id
_entity_poly.type
_entity_poly.pdbx_seq_one_letter_code
_entity_poly.pdbx_strand_id
1 'polypeptide(L)' 'MIIVEVVSSSLVKVANGSNRPLSKPKLKKSKHLQIYNDVLKDFSLNPLSFNDSNLRKLLKSYIQDNVEK' A
#
# COMPACT_ATOMS: atom_id res chain seq x y z
N MET A 1 -3.35 -1.22 3.71
CA MET A 1 -2.98 -1.78 2.38
C MET A 1 -2.71 -0.60 1.48
N ILE A 2 -1.75 -0.72 0.58
CA ILE A 2 -1.42 0.31 -0.40
C ILE A 2 -1.80 -0.14 -1.81
N ILE A 3 -1.95 0.80 -2.72
CA ILE A 3 -1.99 0.53 -4.17
C ILE A 3 -0.54 0.45 -4.65
N VAL A 4 -0.17 -0.66 -5.28
CA VAL A 4 1.17 -0.85 -5.87
C VAL A 4 1.19 -0.64 -7.37
N GLU A 5 0.04 -0.76 -8.03
CA GLU A 5 -0.10 -0.60 -9.48
C GLU A 5 -1.56 -0.26 -9.80
N VAL A 6 -1.74 0.69 -10.72
CA VAL A 6 -3.04 1.02 -11.31
C VAL A 6 -3.14 0.28 -12.65
N VAL A 7 -4.09 -0.65 -12.76
CA VAL A 7 -4.25 -1.49 -13.97
C VAL A 7 -5.19 -0.81 -14.96
N SER A 8 -6.26 -0.17 -14.45
CA SER A 8 -7.19 0.63 -15.24
C SER A 8 -7.92 1.64 -14.34
N SER A 9 -8.83 2.43 -14.90
CA SER A 9 -9.66 3.38 -14.13
C SER A 9 -10.48 2.72 -13.01
N SER A 10 -10.77 1.42 -13.11
CA SER A 10 -11.65 0.71 -12.17
C SER A 10 -10.95 -0.41 -11.39
N LEU A 11 -9.69 -0.72 -11.71
CA LEU A 11 -8.95 -1.86 -11.17
C LEU A 11 -7.55 -1.47 -10.72
N VAL A 12 -7.19 -1.92 -9.54
CA VAL A 12 -5.89 -1.69 -8.91
C VAL A 12 -5.35 -2.98 -8.30
N LYS A 13 -4.02 -3.07 -8.18
CA LYS A 13 -3.36 -4.11 -7.38
C LYS A 13 -2.96 -3.53 -6.03
N VAL A 14 -3.26 -4.26 -4.97
CA VAL A 14 -2.99 -3.84 -3.59
C VAL A 14 -2.13 -4.84 -2.83
N ALA A 15 -1.28 -4.32 -1.95
CA ALA A 15 -0.39 -5.11 -1.10
C ALA A 15 -0.39 -4.61 0.36
N ASN A 16 -0.02 -5.51 1.28
CA ASN A 16 0.27 -5.18 2.69
C ASN A 16 1.57 -5.80 3.20
N GLY A 17 2.28 -6.58 2.37
CA GLY A 17 3.51 -7.25 2.77
C GLY A 17 3.31 -8.43 3.74
N SER A 18 2.09 -8.92 3.94
CA SER A 18 1.81 -10.12 4.74
C SER A 18 1.13 -11.17 3.87
N ASN A 19 -0.17 -11.43 4.07
CA ASN A 19 -0.96 -12.32 3.21
C ASN A 19 -1.15 -11.80 1.77
N ARG A 20 -0.69 -10.58 1.47
CA ARG A 20 -0.65 -9.96 0.14
C ARG A 20 0.74 -9.34 -0.06
N PRO A 21 1.76 -10.17 -0.37
CA PRO A 21 3.12 -9.70 -0.59
C PRO A 21 3.21 -8.88 -1.88
N LEU A 22 4.27 -8.08 -2.00
CA LEU A 22 4.57 -7.27 -3.17
C LEU A 22 4.76 -8.11 -4.44
N SER A 23 5.27 -9.33 -4.30
CA SER A 23 5.43 -10.29 -5.41
C SER A 23 4.11 -10.90 -5.89
N LYS A 24 3.07 -10.89 -5.06
CA LYS A 24 1.74 -11.44 -5.38
C LYS A 24 0.63 -10.51 -4.87
N PRO A 25 0.53 -9.30 -5.44
CA PRO A 25 -0.45 -8.32 -5.01
C PRO A 25 -1.86 -8.74 -5.43
N LYS A 26 -2.86 -8.31 -4.67
CA LYS A 26 -4.26 -8.67 -4.91
C LYS A 26 -4.91 -7.68 -5.87
N LEU A 27 -5.55 -8.18 -6.94
CA LEU A 27 -6.41 -7.37 -7.79
C LEU A 27 -7.71 -6.99 -7.05
N LYS A 28 -8.08 -5.71 -7.08
CA LYS A 28 -9.28 -5.18 -6.43
C LYS A 28 -9.92 -4.09 -7.29
N LYS A 29 -11.26 -4.05 -7.29
CA LYS A 29 -12.02 -2.94 -7.89
C LYS A 29 -11.89 -1.70 -7.02
N SER A 30 -11.58 -0.55 -7.62
CA SER A 30 -11.39 0.73 -6.92
C SER A 30 -12.61 1.12 -6.10
N LYS A 31 -13.83 0.88 -6.61
CA LYS A 31 -15.11 1.12 -5.90
C LYS A 31 -15.29 0.33 -4.59
N HIS A 32 -14.46 -0.69 -4.34
CA HIS A 32 -14.49 -1.47 -3.09
C HIS A 32 -13.37 -1.06 -2.13
N LEU A 33 -12.68 0.05 -2.40
CA LEU A 33 -11.64 0.61 -1.56
C LEU A 33 -12.13 1.94 -1.00
N GLN A 34 -11.94 2.14 0.29
CA GLN A 34 -11.95 3.47 0.87
C GLN A 34 -10.56 4.07 0.66
N ILE A 35 -10.47 5.04 -0.25
CA ILE A 35 -9.20 5.67 -0.63
C ILE A 35 -9.00 6.86 0.31
N TYR A 36 -7.92 6.83 1.08
CA TYR A 36 -7.58 7.89 2.03
C TYR A 36 -6.97 9.14 1.39
N ASN A 37 -6.82 9.16 0.05
CA ASN A 37 -6.20 10.23 -0.75
C ASN A 37 -4.86 10.76 -0.20
N ASP A 38 -4.15 9.93 0.57
CA ASP A 38 -2.83 10.24 1.10
C ASP A 38 -1.75 9.53 0.29
N VAL A 39 -0.63 10.22 0.09
CA VAL A 39 0.53 9.71 -0.61
C VAL A 39 1.64 9.52 0.40
N LEU A 40 2.00 8.26 0.65
CA LEU A 40 3.10 7.89 1.52
C LEU A 40 4.41 8.37 0.88
N LYS A 41 4.93 9.52 1.32
CA LYS A 41 6.12 10.17 0.73
C LYS A 41 7.38 9.31 0.82
N ASP A 42 7.47 8.44 1.83
CA ASP A 42 8.61 7.53 2.03
C ASP A 42 8.66 6.39 1.01
N PHE A 43 7.64 6.25 0.17
CA PHE A 43 7.56 5.20 -0.85
C PHE A 43 8.59 5.37 -1.98
N SER A 44 9.06 6.59 -2.21
CA SER A 44 9.80 6.94 -3.44
C SER A 44 11.32 6.89 -3.33
N LEU A 45 11.91 6.57 -2.17
CA LEU A 45 13.33 6.90 -1.96
C LEU A 45 14.32 5.80 -2.34
N ASN A 46 13.93 4.52 -2.41
CA ASN A 46 14.85 3.48 -2.91
C ASN A 46 14.13 2.17 -3.32
N PRO A 47 13.88 1.95 -4.64
CA PRO A 47 13.17 0.77 -5.14
C PRO A 47 13.80 -0.57 -4.72
N LEU A 48 15.13 -0.60 -4.56
CA LEU A 48 15.89 -1.78 -4.14
C LEU A 48 15.66 -2.16 -2.67
N SER A 49 15.27 -1.19 -1.84
CA SER A 49 15.00 -1.41 -0.41
C SER A 49 13.54 -1.75 -0.13
N PHE A 50 12.66 -1.55 -1.10
CA PHE A 50 11.23 -1.65 -0.88
C PHE A 50 10.78 -3.11 -0.94
N ASN A 51 10.64 -3.72 0.24
CA ASN A 51 10.21 -5.10 0.41
C ASN A 51 9.01 -5.19 1.38
N ASP A 52 8.48 -6.41 1.52
CA ASP A 52 7.32 -6.70 2.39
C ASP A 52 7.52 -6.29 3.85
N SER A 53 8.74 -6.37 4.38
CA SER A 53 9.06 -5.96 5.74
C SER A 53 8.98 -4.44 5.91
N ASN A 54 9.58 -3.69 4.99
CA ASN A 54 9.49 -2.23 4.98
C ASN A 54 8.04 -1.75 4.82
N LEU A 55 7.27 -2.38 3.94
CA LEU A 55 5.85 -2.08 3.76
C LEU A 55 5.04 -2.28 5.06
N ARG A 56 5.26 -3.39 5.78
CA ARG A 56 4.57 -3.63 7.06
C ARG A 56 4.91 -2.58 8.10
N LYS A 57 6.19 -2.17 8.22
CA LYS A 57 6.62 -1.12 9.15
C LYS A 57 5.97 0.22 8.81
N LEU A 58 5.99 0.60 7.54
CA LEU A 58 5.39 1.83 7.06
C LEU A 58 3.88 1.90 7.29
N LEU A 59 3.15 0.82 6.96
CA LEU A 59 1.72 0.72 7.23
C LEU A 59 1.41 0.81 8.74
N LYS A 60 2.26 0.21 9.58
CA LYS A 60 2.11 0.29 11.04
C LYS A 60 2.30 1.72 11.55
N SER A 61 3.36 2.41 11.11
CA SER A 61 3.61 3.82 11.45
C SER A 61 2.42 4.69 11.05
N TYR A 62 1.99 4.58 9.79
CA TYR A 62 0.86 5.36 9.29
C TYR A 62 -0.42 5.15 10.10
N ILE A 63 -0.72 3.90 10.49
CA ILE A 63 -1.89 3.63 11.34
C ILE A 63 -1.72 4.29 12.71
N GLN A 64 -0.54 4.20 13.32
CA GLN A 64 -0.29 4.79 14.63
C GLN A 64 -0.44 6.33 14.59
N ASP A 65 0.18 6.98 13.60
CA ASP A 65 0.16 8.44 13.42
C ASP A 65 -1.25 9.02 13.15
N ASN A 66 -2.17 8.18 12.65
CA ASN A 66 -3.54 8.58 12.30
C ASN A 66 -4.61 8.03 13.28
N VAL A 67 -4.25 7.14 14.20
CA VAL A 67 -5.14 6.68 15.29
C VAL A 67 -4.98 7.54 16.54
N GLU A 68 -3.81 8.17 16.73
CA GLU A 68 -3.52 9.07 17.85
C GLU A 68 -3.92 10.55 17.57
N LYS A 69 -4.54 10.84 16.43
CA LYS A 69 -5.12 12.16 16.07
C LYS A 69 -6.63 12.15 16.16
#